data_AF-A0A957H700-F1
#
_entry.id   AF-A0A957H700-F1
#
_cell.length_a   1.000
_cell.length_b   1.000
_cell.length_c   1.000
_cell.angle_alpha   90.00
_cell.angle_beta   90.00
_cell.angle_gamma   90.00
#
_symmetry.space_group_name_H-M   'P 1'
#
loop_
_entity.id
_entity.type
_entity.pdbx_description
1 polymer ?
#
loop_
_entity_poly.entity_id
_entity_poly.type
_entity_poly.pdbx_seq_one_letter_code
_entity_poly.pdbx_strand_id
1 'polypeptide(L)'
;TPFDRILATRLAARCIEYLEEHIDDVEKASVGIGLIRSAIRFTRFDEMSRMMDDRFKRPKEQWWLNLRPIARVMAQPAPGSRTSANGHTAKAKAAKIALN
;
A
#
# COMPACT_ATOMS: atom_id res chain seq x y z
N THR A 1 13.24 9.07 6.87
CA THR A 1 14.31 9.11 5.84
C THR A 1 14.56 10.56 5.42
N PRO A 2 15.63 10.90 4.66
CA PRO A 2 15.78 12.23 4.08
C PRO A 2 14.60 12.66 3.20
N PHE A 3 14.00 11.72 2.46
CA PHE A 3 12.80 11.94 1.67
C PHE A 3 11.63 12.42 2.54
N ASP A 4 11.35 11.73 3.65
CA ASP A 4 10.23 12.10 4.54
C ASP A 4 10.39 13.50 5.12
N ARG A 5 11.62 13.90 5.48
CA ARG A 5 11.89 15.25 6.02
C ARG A 5 11.61 16.34 4.99
N ILE A 6 12.10 16.16 3.76
CA ILE A 6 11.85 17.11 2.66
C ILE A 6 10.36 17.18 2.36
N LEU A 7 9.68 16.04 2.27
CA LEU A 7 8.25 16.00 2.00
C LEU A 7 7.44 16.67 3.13
N ALA A 8 7.76 16.38 4.39
CA ALA A 8 7.09 16.99 5.53
C ALA A 8 7.20 18.52 5.52
N THR A 9 8.40 19.08 5.30
CA THR A 9 8.59 20.53 5.20
C THR A 9 7.83 21.13 4.03
N ARG A 10 7.82 20.45 2.87
CA ARG A 10 7.06 20.90 1.69
C ARG A 10 5.55 20.92 1.95
N LEU A 11 5.00 19.87 2.58
CA LEU A 11 3.58 19.81 2.92
C LEU A 11 3.22 20.88 3.95
N ALA A 12 4.05 21.07 4.98
CA ALA A 12 3.83 22.08 6.01
C ALA A 12 3.81 23.50 5.44
N ALA A 13 4.76 23.85 4.57
CA ALA A 13 4.78 25.15 3.90
C ALA A 13 3.49 25.39 3.09
N ARG A 14 3.04 24.38 2.31
CA ARG A 14 1.79 24.46 1.56
C ARG A 14 0.56 24.59 2.46
N CYS A 15 0.54 23.97 3.62
CA CYS A 15 -0.57 24.15 4.58
C CYS A 15 -0.66 25.59 5.08
N ILE A 16 0.48 26.26 5.31
CA ILE A 16 0.49 27.67 5.73
C ILE A 16 -0.06 28.55 4.60
N GLU A 17 0.44 28.37 3.38
CA GLU A 17 -0.07 29.08 2.19
C GLU A 17 -1.58 28.90 2.03
N TYR A 18 -2.09 27.67 2.18
CA TYR A 18 -3.52 27.39 2.12
C TYR A 18 -4.32 28.14 3.19
N LEU A 19 -3.82 28.19 4.43
CA LEU A 19 -4.49 28.91 5.52
C LEU A 19 -4.51 30.42 5.28
N GLU A 20 -3.44 30.98 4.73
CA GLU A 20 -3.37 32.40 4.35
C GLU A 20 -4.39 32.72 3.25
N GLU A 21 -4.47 31.88 2.21
CA GLU A 21 -5.40 32.05 1.10
C GLU A 21 -6.88 32.02 1.51
N HIS A 22 -7.22 31.23 2.54
CA HIS A 22 -8.61 30.96 2.94
C HIS A 22 -8.99 31.62 4.27
N ILE A 23 -8.17 32.55 4.79
CA ILE A 23 -8.39 33.15 6.13
C ILE A 23 -9.69 33.96 6.21
N ASP A 24 -10.01 34.67 5.12
CA ASP A 24 -11.17 35.56 4.99
C ASP A 24 -12.40 34.87 4.39
N ASP A 25 -12.30 33.57 4.08
CA ASP A 25 -13.41 32.83 3.50
C ASP A 25 -14.58 32.75 4.49
N VAL A 26 -15.77 33.06 3.95
CA VAL A 26 -17.04 32.97 4.69
C VAL A 26 -17.29 31.52 5.10
N GLU A 27 -17.03 30.57 4.20
CA GLU A 27 -17.14 29.14 4.47
C GLU A 27 -15.77 28.52 4.71
N LYS A 28 -15.55 28.05 5.94
CA LYS A 28 -14.31 27.35 6.31
C LYS A 28 -14.44 25.86 6.00
N ALA A 29 -13.53 25.33 5.17
CA ALA A 29 -13.48 23.91 4.84
C ALA A 29 -12.37 23.19 5.63
N SER A 30 -12.69 22.01 6.18
CA SER A 30 -11.66 21.08 6.67
C SER A 30 -11.11 20.27 5.51
N VAL A 31 -9.79 20.34 5.29
CA VAL A 31 -9.09 19.64 4.22
C VAL A 31 -7.91 18.84 4.75
N GLY A 32 -7.60 17.73 4.09
CA GLY A 32 -6.35 17.00 4.25
C GLY A 32 -5.40 17.30 3.08
N ILE A 33 -4.10 17.33 3.36
CA ILE A 33 -3.05 17.49 2.34
C ILE A 33 -2.39 16.12 2.04
N GLY A 34 -2.07 15.87 0.77
CA GLY A 34 -1.38 14.65 0.39
C GLY A 34 -0.74 14.71 -0.99
N LEU A 35 -0.13 13.60 -1.41
CA LEU A 35 0.42 13.42 -2.75
C LEU A 35 -0.49 12.53 -3.59
N ILE A 36 -0.88 13.02 -4.77
CA ILE A 36 -1.61 12.26 -5.79
C ILE A 36 -0.83 12.39 -7.09
N ARG A 37 -0.32 11.27 -7.62
CA ARG A 37 0.48 11.23 -8.87
C ARG A 37 1.59 12.30 -8.89
N SER A 38 2.36 12.37 -7.80
CA SER A 38 3.46 13.34 -7.59
C SER A 38 3.05 14.81 -7.45
N ALA A 39 1.75 15.13 -7.44
CA ALA A 39 1.25 16.48 -7.16
C ALA A 39 0.76 16.59 -5.72
N ILE A 40 1.05 17.72 -5.06
CA ILE A 40 0.44 18.07 -3.78
C ILE A 40 -1.01 18.45 -4.03
N ARG A 41 -1.93 17.86 -3.28
CA ARG A 41 -3.38 18.10 -3.38
C ARG A 41 -3.98 18.29 -1.99
N PHE A 42 -4.90 19.26 -1.90
CA PHE A 42 -5.82 19.40 -0.78
C PHE A 42 -7.12 18.68 -1.14
N THR A 43 -7.63 17.86 -0.24
CA THR A 43 -8.86 17.08 -0.42
C THR A 43 -9.77 17.38 0.76
N ARG A 44 -11.05 17.66 0.51
CA ARG A 44 -11.99 17.96 1.60
C ARG A 44 -12.26 16.72 2.43
N PHE A 45 -12.52 16.90 3.72
CA PHE A 45 -12.70 15.79 4.64
C PHE A 45 -13.95 14.93 4.32
N ASP A 46 -15.01 15.55 3.81
CA ASP A 46 -16.21 14.85 3.34
C ASP A 46 -15.93 13.97 2.11
N GLU A 47 -15.05 14.41 1.21
CA GLU A 47 -14.56 13.59 0.10
C GLU A 47 -13.64 12.46 0.61
N MET A 48 -12.69 12.77 1.48
CA MET A 48 -11.78 11.78 2.07
C MET A 48 -12.55 10.64 2.76
N SER A 49 -13.57 10.96 3.55
CA SER A 49 -14.41 9.96 4.21
C SER A 49 -15.09 9.01 3.22
N ARG A 50 -15.57 9.51 2.08
CA ARG A 50 -16.20 8.69 1.02
C ARG A 50 -15.22 7.74 0.37
N MET A 51 -13.93 8.10 0.32
CA MET A 51 -12.86 7.28 -0.26
C MET A 51 -12.33 6.20 0.70
N MET A 52 -12.66 6.27 1.99
CA MET A 52 -12.12 5.39 3.03
C MET A 52 -13.07 4.24 3.38
N ASP A 53 -12.49 3.07 3.65
CA ASP A 53 -13.15 1.96 4.31
C ASP A 53 -13.09 2.17 5.82
N ASP A 54 -14.24 2.39 6.45
CA ASP A 54 -14.32 2.72 7.88
C ASP A 54 -13.95 1.57 8.80
N ARG A 55 -14.12 0.32 8.35
CA ARG A 55 -13.80 -0.87 9.16
C ARG A 55 -12.30 -1.12 9.18
N PHE A 56 -11.66 -1.02 8.03
CA PHE A 56 -10.25 -1.37 7.86
C PHE A 56 -9.31 -0.15 7.81
N LYS A 57 -9.85 1.06 7.94
CA LYS A 57 -9.11 2.34 8.00
C LYS A 57 -8.10 2.50 6.85
N ARG A 58 -8.53 2.17 5.63
CA ARG A 58 -7.71 2.25 4.41
C ARG A 58 -8.56 2.75 3.23
N PRO A 59 -7.94 3.26 2.16
CA PRO A 59 -8.68 3.60 0.95
C PRO A 59 -9.46 2.40 0.39
N LYS A 60 -10.66 2.64 -0.12
CA LYS A 60 -11.47 1.64 -0.85
C LYS A 60 -10.71 1.15 -2.08
N GLU A 61 -10.10 2.08 -2.82
CA GLU A 61 -9.22 1.79 -3.94
C GLU A 61 -7.75 1.72 -3.48
N GLN A 62 -7.17 0.52 -3.49
CA GLN A 62 -5.78 0.29 -3.08
C GLN A 62 -4.89 0.09 -4.31
N TRP A 63 -4.55 1.18 -4.98
CA TRP A 63 -3.83 1.17 -6.27
C TRP A 63 -2.55 0.32 -6.27
N TRP A 64 -1.82 0.25 -5.16
CA TRP A 64 -0.56 -0.50 -5.04
C TRP A 64 -0.76 -2.02 -5.15
N LEU A 65 -1.98 -2.53 -4.93
CA LEU A 65 -2.27 -3.94 -5.13
C LEU A 65 -2.13 -4.37 -6.60
N ASN A 66 -2.26 -3.41 -7.53
CA ASN A 66 -2.04 -3.64 -8.95
C ASN A 66 -0.56 -3.93 -9.28
N LEU A 67 0.37 -3.67 -8.36
CA LEU A 67 1.79 -4.02 -8.50
C LEU A 67 2.09 -5.49 -8.17
N ARG A 68 1.14 -6.22 -7.56
CA ARG A 68 1.33 -7.62 -7.14
C ARG A 68 1.77 -8.54 -8.29
N PRO A 69 1.22 -8.46 -9.52
CA PRO A 69 1.69 -9.30 -10.62
C PRO A 69 3.17 -9.10 -10.92
N ILE A 70 3.64 -7.85 -10.94
CA ILE A 70 5.06 -7.51 -11.14
C ILE A 70 5.90 -8.08 -10.00
N ALA A 71 5.47 -7.87 -8.75
CA ALA A 71 6.17 -8.41 -7.59
C ALA A 71 6.30 -9.95 -7.64
N ARG A 72 5.26 -10.67 -8.11
CA ARG A 72 5.30 -12.14 -8.27
C ARG A 72 6.30 -12.60 -9.33
N VAL A 73 6.44 -11.85 -10.42
CA VAL A 73 7.43 -12.13 -11.47
C VAL A 73 8.84 -11.87 -10.94
N MET A 74 9.04 -10.75 -10.27
CA MET A 74 10.35 -10.38 -9.68
C MET A 74 10.77 -11.32 -8.54
N ALA A 75 9.82 -11.97 -7.89
CA ALA A 75 10.08 -12.93 -6.82
C ALA A 75 10.34 -14.37 -7.34
N GLN A 76 10.26 -14.62 -8.66
CA GLN A 76 10.63 -15.93 -9.19
C GLN A 76 12.11 -16.19 -8.92
N PRO A 77 12.48 -17.37 -8.43
CA PRO A 77 13.87 -17.68 -8.16
C PRO A 77 14.61 -17.88 -9.50
N ALA A 78 15.94 -17.76 -9.48
CA ALA A 78 16.74 -17.80 -10.71
C ALA A 78 16.45 -19.06 -11.56
N PRO A 79 16.44 -18.99 -12.90
CA PRO A 79 16.23 -20.15 -13.75
C PRO A 79 17.20 -21.29 -13.36
N GLY A 80 16.66 -22.46 -13.00
CA GLY A 80 17.44 -23.62 -12.56
C GLY A 80 17.59 -23.78 -11.04
N SER A 81 17.12 -22.82 -10.24
CA SER A 81 16.98 -23.01 -8.79
C SER A 81 15.82 -23.97 -8.51
N ARG A 82 16.12 -25.27 -8.46
CA ARG A 82 15.19 -26.24 -7.85
C ARG A 82 15.06 -25.86 -6.38
N THR A 83 13.95 -25.24 -6.01
CA THR A 83 13.53 -25.23 -4.61
C THR A 83 13.38 -26.70 -4.21
N SER A 84 14.34 -27.21 -3.43
CA SER A 84 14.27 -28.55 -2.86
C SER A 84 13.18 -28.56 -1.79
N ALA A 85 11.92 -28.55 -2.22
CA ALA A 85 10.78 -28.82 -1.38
C ALA A 85 10.48 -30.32 -1.46
N ASN A 86 11.41 -31.15 -1.00
CA ASN A 86 11.20 -32.57 -0.65
C ASN A 86 12.45 -33.13 0.06
N GLY A 87 12.68 -32.63 1.27
CA GLY A 87 13.56 -33.28 2.22
C GLY A 87 13.00 -32.97 3.57
N HIS A 88 12.16 -33.86 4.11
CA HIS A 88 11.84 -34.13 5.53
C HIS A 88 10.50 -34.87 5.60
N THR A 89 10.50 -36.16 5.24
CA THR A 89 9.97 -37.24 6.09
C THR A 89 10.33 -38.58 5.46
N ALA A 90 11.14 -39.32 6.22
CA ALA A 90 11.59 -40.65 5.91
C ALA A 90 10.44 -41.67 5.93
N LYS A 91 10.60 -42.73 5.12
CA LYS A 91 10.04 -44.08 5.25
C LYS A 91 8.95 -44.28 6.32
N ALA A 92 7.73 -44.62 5.88
CA ALA A 92 6.89 -45.54 6.64
C ALA A 92 5.89 -46.30 5.73
N LYS A 93 5.97 -47.63 5.87
CA LYS A 93 4.96 -48.65 5.55
C LYS A 93 4.84 -49.14 4.09
N ALA A 94 5.65 -50.17 3.81
CA ALA A 94 5.31 -51.21 2.85
C ALA A 94 3.88 -51.72 3.10
N ALA A 95 3.02 -51.54 2.10
CA ALA A 95 1.73 -52.18 2.06
C ALA A 95 1.93 -53.67 1.76
N LYS A 96 1.44 -54.50 2.68
CA LYS A 96 1.24 -55.95 2.48
C LYS A 96 0.48 -56.17 1.18
N ILE A 97 1.12 -56.78 0.20
CA ILE A 97 0.44 -57.49 -0.88
C ILE A 97 0.04 -58.84 -0.29
N ALA A 98 -1.24 -58.93 0.08
CA ALA A 98 -1.95 -60.18 0.18
C ALA A 98 -2.41 -60.57 -1.23
N LEU A 99 -1.76 -61.56 -1.83
CA LEU A 99 -2.35 -62.73 -2.52
C LEU A 99 -1.23 -63.44 -3.30
N ASN A 100 -0.61 -64.41 -2.64
CA ASN A 100 -0.45 -65.79 -3.08
C ASN A 100 0.23 -66.58 -1.97
#